data_AF-A0A0B1TTI9-F1
#
_entry.id   AF-A0A0B1TTI9-F1
#
_cell.length_a   1.000
_cell.length_b   1.000
_cell.length_c   1.000
_cell.angle_alpha   90.00
_cell.angle_beta   90.00
_cell.angle_gamma   90.00
#
_symmetry.space_group_name_H-M   'P 1'
#
loop_
_entity.id
_entity.type
_entity.pdbx_description
1 polymer ?
#
loop_
_entity_poly.entity_id
_entity_poly.type
_entity_poly.pdbx_seq_one_letter_code
_entity_poly.pdbx_strand_id
1 'polypeptide(L)' 'MNSKALKAKFKSCAACAPRDYDAVDVTLDCPGQDPPQVTKTIIKIKKCECIDLDLSSHFRL' A
#
# COMPACT_ATOMS: atom_id res chain seq x y z
N MET A 1 20.69 45.39 0.50
CA MET A 1 20.46 44.09 -0.18
C MET A 1 19.38 43.35 0.60
N ASN A 2 18.12 43.43 0.18
CA ASN A 2 17.00 42.81 0.89
C ASN A 2 16.91 41.33 0.49
N SER A 3 17.39 40.45 1.37
CA SER A 3 17.23 39.01 1.23
C SER A 3 15.75 38.64 1.39
N LYS A 4 15.00 38.58 0.30
CA LYS A 4 13.74 37.82 0.28
C LYS A 4 14.11 36.38 0.64
N ALA A 5 13.91 36.01 1.90
CA ALA A 5 14.12 34.66 2.37
C ALA A 5 13.35 33.70 1.45
N LEU A 6 14.06 32.74 0.86
CA LEU A 6 13.48 31.71 0.01
C LEU A 6 12.35 31.03 0.79
N LYS A 7 11.12 31.09 0.28
CA LYS A 7 9.91 30.50 0.90
C LYS A 7 9.87 28.97 0.87
N ALA A 8 10.95 28.32 0.43
CA ALA A 8 11.03 26.87 0.39
C ALA A 8 11.34 26.34 1.80
N LYS A 9 10.38 25.62 2.38
CA LYS A 9 10.57 24.88 3.63
C LYS A 9 10.70 23.40 3.28
N PHE A 10 11.73 22.74 3.83
CA PHE A 10 11.82 21.30 3.77
C PHE A 10 10.61 20.69 4.49
N LYS A 11 9.96 19.71 3.85
CA LYS A 11 8.88 18.92 4.42
C LYS A 11 9.19 17.45 4.11
N SER A 12 9.04 16.61 5.12
CA SER A 12 9.06 15.16 4.97
C SER A 12 7.82 14.61 5.69
N CYS A 13 7.17 13.65 5.06
CA CYS A 13 6.06 12.90 5.65
C CYS A 13 6.23 11.45 5.22
N ALA A 14 6.05 10.54 6.17
CA ALA A 14 6.02 9.13 5.87
C ALA A 14 4.75 8.50 6.43
N ALA A 15 4.27 7.46 5.77
CA ALA A 15 3.20 6.61 6.29
C ALA A 15 3.68 5.17 6.39
N CYS A 16 3.18 4.46 7.40
CA CYS A 16 3.31 3.02 7.47
C CYS A 16 2.43 2.42 6.36
N ALA A 17 3.06 1.83 5.35
CA ALA A 17 2.35 1.21 4.25
C ALA A 17 3.05 -0.10 3.83
N PRO A 18 2.34 -0.99 3.12
CA PRO A 18 2.96 -2.22 2.64
C PRO A 18 4.06 -1.93 1.62
N ARG A 19 5.22 -2.54 1.84
CA ARG A 19 6.37 -2.48 0.91
C ARG A 19 6.44 -3.72 0.04
N ASP A 20 6.20 -4.88 0.65
CA ASP A 20 6.30 -6.18 0.00
C ASP A 20 4.97 -6.93 0.11
N TYR A 21 4.63 -7.64 -0.96
CA TYR A 21 3.44 -8.47 -1.08
C TYR A 21 3.82 -9.88 -1.53
N ASP A 22 3.09 -10.87 -1.02
CA ASP A 22 3.11 -12.24 -1.52
C ASP A 22 1.75 -12.55 -2.17
N ALA A 23 1.73 -13.52 -3.09
CA ALA A 23 0.50 -14.10 -3.62
C ALA A 23 0.29 -15.48 -2.98
N VAL A 24 -0.88 -15.70 -2.38
CA VAL A 24 -1.20 -16.95 -1.69
C VAL A 24 -2.49 -17.52 -2.28
N ASP A 25 -2.44 -18.78 -2.70
CA ASP A 25 -3.62 -19.51 -3.14
C ASP A 25 -4.38 -20.06 -1.93
N VAL A 26 -5.66 -19.72 -1.85
CA VAL A 26 -6.57 -20.19 -0.82
C VAL A 26 -7.66 -21.02 -1.48
N THR A 27 -7.75 -22.28 -1.11
CA THR A 27 -8.84 -23.16 -1.50
C THR A 27 -9.99 -23.02 -0.52
N LEU A 28 -11.18 -22.76 -1.05
CA LEU A 28 -12.42 -22.60 -0.30
C LEU A 28 -13.31 -23.80 -0.55
N ASP A 29 -13.83 -24.39 0.53
CA ASP A 29 -14.90 -25.38 0.43
C ASP A 29 -16.23 -24.66 0.17
N CYS A 30 -16.91 -25.04 -0.92
CA CYS A 30 -18.14 -24.44 -1.39
C CYS A 30 -19.25 -25.51 -1.49
N PRO A 31 -19.86 -25.94 -0.36
CA PRO A 31 -20.88 -26.97 -0.37
C PRO A 31 -22.07 -26.58 -1.26
N GLY A 32 -22.51 -27.50 -2.13
CA GLY A 32 -23.64 -27.28 -3.04
C GLY A 32 -23.27 -26.58 -4.36
N GLN A 33 -22.00 -26.27 -4.60
CA GLN A 33 -21.49 -25.87 -5.91
C GLN A 33 -20.81 -27.06 -6.62
N ASP A 34 -20.80 -27.03 -7.95
CA ASP A 34 -20.04 -27.96 -8.80
C ASP A 34 -19.09 -27.15 -9.69
N PRO A 35 -17.77 -27.15 -9.40
CA PRO A 35 -17.06 -27.98 -8.43
C PRO A 35 -17.26 -27.54 -6.96
N PRO A 36 -17.14 -28.47 -5.99
CA PRO A 36 -17.37 -28.18 -4.57
C PRO A 36 -16.21 -27.43 -3.89
N GLN A 37 -15.14 -27.14 -4.63
CA GLN A 37 -13.99 -26.37 -4.16
C GLN A 37 -13.58 -25.33 -5.18
N VAL A 38 -13.19 -24.15 -4.69
CA VAL A 38 -12.70 -23.05 -5.53
C VAL A 38 -11.40 -22.53 -4.95
N THR A 39 -10.36 -22.45 -5.78
CA THR A 39 -9.07 -21.86 -5.39
C THR A 39 -9.00 -20.41 -5.87
N LYS A 40 -8.60 -19.50 -4.98
CA LYS A 40 -8.43 -18.08 -5.28
C LYS A 40 -7.05 -17.60 -4.81
N THR A 41 -6.35 -16.90 -5.69
CA THR A 41 -5.11 -16.21 -5.35
C THR A 41 -5.43 -14.89 -4.66
N ILE A 42 -4.90 -14.69 -3.45
CA ILE A 42 -5.05 -13.48 -2.65
C ILE A 42 -3.69 -12.81 -2.48
N ILE A 43 -3.67 -11.49 -2.63
CA ILE A 43 -2.48 -10.69 -2.35
C ILE A 43 -2.40 -10.45 -0.85
N LYS A 44 -1.33 -10.96 -0.23
CA LYS A 44 -1.06 -10.84 1.20
C LYS A 44 0.10 -9.87 1.43
N ILE A 45 -0.07 -8.94 2.36
CA ILE A 45 1.01 -8.05 2.79
C ILE A 45 2.07 -8.90 3.51
N LYS A 46 3.31 -8.82 3.03
CA LYS A 46 4.47 -9.52 3.61
C LYS A 46 5.22 -8.64 4.61
N LYS A 47 5.38 -7.36 4.28
CA LYS A 47 6.16 -6.40 5.08
C LYS A 47 5.58 -4.99 4.94
N CYS A 48 5.54 -4.25 6.05
CA CYS A 48 5.23 -2.83 6.08
C CYS A 48 6.47 -2.02 6.45
N GLU A 49 6.59 -0.83 5.89
CA GLU A 49 7.67 0.12 6.19
C GLU A 49 7.13 1.56 6.19
N CYS A 50 7.88 2.49 6.78
CA CYS A 50 7.63 3.92 6.60
C CYS A 50 8.06 4.31 5.19
N ILE A 51 7.10 4.55 4.30
CA ILE A 51 7.36 5.05 2.95
C ILE A 51 7.14 6.56 2.91
N ASP A 52 7.99 7.29 2.19
CA ASP A 52 7.81 8.73 2.00
C ASP A 52 6.53 8.97 1.20
N LEU A 53 5.68 9.85 1.75
CA LEU A 53 4.47 10.30 1.09
C LEU A 53 4.82 11.56 0.31
N ASP A 54 4.65 11.51 -1.00
CA ASP A 54 4.71 12.71 -1.81
C ASP A 54 3.54 13.63 -1.44
N LEU A 55 3.82 14.61 -0.58
CA LEU A 55 2.88 15.63 -0.13
C LEU A 55 2.44 16.59 -1.26
N SER A 56 3.00 16.46 -2.48
CA SER A 56 2.62 17.26 -3.64
C SER A 56 1.49 16.63 -4.47
N SER A 57 1.28 15.32 -4.35
CA SER A 57 0.20 14.60 -5.01
C SER A 57 -0.82 14.09 -3.98
N HIS A 58 -2.07 14.46 -4.18
CA HIS A 58 -3.21 14.11 -3.34
C HIS A 58 -3.47 12.59 -3.40
N PHE A 59 -2.70 11.78 -2.68
CA PHE A 59 -3.01 10.37 -2.51
C PHE A 59 -4.25 10.25 -1.63
N ARG A 60 -5.38 9.87 -2.25
CA ARG A 60 -6.57 9.39 -1.55
C ARG A 60 -6.21 8.01 -0.98
N LEU A 61 -6.02 7.96 0.34
CA LEU A 61 -6.34 6.76 1.11
C LEU A 61 -7.84 6.45 0.97
#